data_AF-A0A9E3DBH3-F1
#
_entry.id   AF-A0A9E3DBH3-F1
#
_cell.length_a   1.000
_cell.length_b   1.000
_cell.length_c   1.000
_cell.angle_alpha   90.00
_cell.angle_beta   90.00
_cell.angle_gamma   90.00
#
_symmetry.space_group_name_H-M   'P 1'
#
loop_
_entity.id
_entity.type
_entity.pdbx_description
1 polymer ?
#
loop_
_entity_poly.entity_id
_entity_poly.type
_entity_poly.pdbx_seq_one_letter_code
_entity_poly.pdbx_strand_id
1 'polypeptide(L)'
;MGHRLIISMNRWQACVDWAGDEPVSVELVVEVDSFGVLRGEGGITGLSGPEKAVVKANALKSLDAGRHPEIRFRAETIEKTGDGYRLTGQLQIRGRSREHVIDLRTEDLGDAWRMSAESSVRQTDYGIKPYSLLMGSVQVADDVSVSLSAVHAKDD
;
A
#
# COMPACT_ATOMS: atom_id res chain seq x y z
N MET A 1 18.35 10.43 15.06
CA MET A 1 18.38 9.29 14.13
C MET A 1 16.94 8.80 13.97
N GLY A 2 16.39 8.83 12.77
CA GLY A 2 15.00 8.41 12.54
C GLY A 2 14.90 6.89 12.43
N HIS A 3 13.73 6.33 12.75
CA HIS A 3 13.43 4.93 12.41
C HIS A 3 12.84 4.87 11.00
N ARG A 4 13.32 3.96 10.15
CA ARG A 4 12.57 3.51 8.98
C ARG A 4 11.52 2.52 9.46
N LEU A 5 10.25 2.90 9.38
CA LEU A 5 9.14 2.03 9.79
C LEU A 5 8.82 1.02 8.69
N ILE A 6 8.73 -0.24 9.07
CA ILE A 6 8.11 -1.28 8.25
C ILE A 6 6.71 -1.51 8.80
N ILE A 7 5.73 -1.24 7.97
CA ILE A 7 4.31 -1.28 8.30
C ILE A 7 3.62 -2.36 7.47
N SER A 8 2.44 -2.78 7.92
CA SER A 8 1.59 -3.77 7.24
C SER A 8 0.17 -3.25 7.20
N MET A 9 -0.54 -3.55 6.12
CA MET A 9 -1.99 -3.46 6.04
C MET A 9 -2.52 -4.89 5.99
N ASN A 10 -3.15 -5.33 7.08
CA ASN A 10 -3.42 -6.76 7.29
C ASN A 10 -4.76 -7.22 6.75
N ARG A 11 -5.65 -6.30 6.39
CA ARG A 11 -6.95 -6.61 5.79
C ARG A 11 -7.09 -5.83 4.50
N TRP A 12 -7.16 -6.57 3.41
CA TRP A 12 -7.32 -6.06 2.07
C TRP A 12 -7.94 -7.14 1.19
N GLN A 13 -8.56 -6.71 0.10
CA GLN A 13 -9.12 -7.58 -0.92
C GLN A 13 -8.77 -7.01 -2.28
N ALA A 14 -8.35 -7.88 -3.20
CA ALA A 14 -8.23 -7.55 -4.61
C ALA A 14 -9.25 -8.37 -5.41
N CYS A 15 -9.98 -7.70 -6.29
CA CYS A 15 -10.90 -8.30 -7.24
C CYS A 15 -10.39 -8.00 -8.65
N VAL A 16 -10.52 -8.99 -9.54
CA VAL A 16 -10.17 -8.86 -10.95
C VAL A 16 -11.38 -9.26 -11.76
N ASP A 17 -11.80 -8.39 -12.67
CA ASP A 17 -12.83 -8.71 -13.65
C ASP A 17 -12.17 -9.17 -14.95
N TRP A 18 -12.75 -10.18 -15.58
CA TRP A 18 -12.20 -10.85 -16.74
C TRP A 18 -13.16 -10.81 -17.93
N ALA A 19 -12.62 -10.61 -19.12
CA ALA A 19 -13.30 -10.84 -20.39
C ALA A 19 -12.61 -12.01 -21.10
N GLY A 20 -13.15 -13.23 -20.92
CA GLY A 20 -12.44 -14.44 -21.34
C GLY A 20 -11.21 -14.68 -20.46
N ASP A 21 -10.04 -14.77 -21.07
CA ASP A 21 -8.74 -14.94 -20.39
C ASP A 21 -7.99 -13.61 -20.19
N GLU A 22 -8.60 -12.48 -20.57
CA GLU A 22 -8.00 -11.16 -20.46
C GLU A 22 -8.56 -10.39 -19.24
N PRO A 23 -7.68 -9.91 -18.32
CA PRO A 23 -8.13 -9.08 -17.21
C PRO A 23 -8.48 -7.68 -17.73
N VAL A 24 -9.67 -7.18 -17.39
CA VAL A 24 -10.18 -5.88 -17.90
C VAL A 24 -10.29 -4.81 -16.82
N SER A 25 -10.44 -5.20 -15.55
CA SER A 25 -10.34 -4.28 -14.42
C SER A 25 -9.79 -4.95 -13.17
N VAL A 26 -9.11 -4.16 -12.34
CA VAL A 26 -8.62 -4.59 -11.03
C VAL A 26 -9.06 -3.56 -10.00
N GLU A 27 -9.64 -4.01 -8.89
CA GLU A 27 -9.91 -3.20 -7.71
C GLU A 27 -9.20 -3.78 -6.49
N LEU A 28 -8.35 -2.99 -5.84
CA LEU A 28 -7.76 -3.28 -4.54
C LEU A 28 -8.41 -2.36 -3.50
N VAL A 29 -8.97 -2.95 -2.44
CA VAL A 29 -9.49 -2.24 -1.27
C VAL A 29 -8.69 -2.65 -0.04
N VAL A 30 -8.20 -1.67 0.70
CA VAL A 30 -7.40 -1.86 1.91
C VAL A 30 -8.10 -1.19 3.09
N GLU A 31 -8.37 -1.93 4.16
CA GLU A 31 -8.94 -1.38 5.38
C GLU A 31 -7.86 -0.65 6.20
N VAL A 32 -8.05 0.64 6.44
CA VAL A 32 -7.04 1.53 7.04
C VAL A 32 -6.75 1.16 8.50
N ASP A 33 -7.75 0.75 9.27
CA ASP A 33 -7.59 0.38 10.68
C ASP A 33 -6.85 -0.96 10.88
N SER A 34 -6.67 -1.74 9.80
CA SER A 34 -5.80 -2.92 9.75
C SER A 34 -4.30 -2.61 9.78
N PHE A 35 -3.93 -1.33 9.76
CA PHE A 35 -2.56 -0.83 9.89
C PHE A 35 -1.85 -1.46 11.10
N GLY A 36 -0.66 -2.00 10.88
CA GLY A 36 0.20 -2.57 11.91
C GLY A 36 1.66 -2.14 11.73
N VAL A 37 2.37 -1.91 12.85
CA VAL A 37 3.80 -1.61 12.83
C VAL A 37 4.57 -2.91 13.09
N LEU A 38 5.24 -3.42 12.06
CA LEU A 38 6.03 -4.64 12.18
C LEU A 38 7.32 -4.37 12.97
N ARG A 39 8.10 -3.37 12.53
CA ARG A 39 9.39 -3.02 13.14
C ARG A 39 9.86 -1.62 12.70
N GLY A 40 10.81 -1.06 13.42
CA GLY A 40 11.55 0.15 13.02
C GLY A 40 13.03 -0.17 12.87
N GLU A 41 13.65 0.22 11.75
CA GLU A 41 15.07 0.06 11.46
C GLU A 41 15.84 1.37 11.66
N GLY A 42 17.14 1.31 11.93
CA GLY A 42 18.05 2.47 11.91
C GLY A 42 18.04 3.38 13.15
N GLY A 43 17.09 3.21 14.07
CA GLY A 43 17.14 3.87 15.38
C GLY A 43 17.97 3.10 16.41
N ILE A 44 18.26 3.76 17.54
CA ILE A 44 19.17 3.24 18.58
C ILE A 44 18.60 1.98 19.26
N THR A 45 17.27 1.88 19.37
CA THR A 45 16.55 0.73 19.94
C THR A 45 15.40 0.31 19.03
N GLY A 46 14.97 -0.95 19.08
CA GLY A 46 13.70 -1.35 18.44
C GLY A 46 12.49 -0.64 19.08
N LEU A 47 11.38 -0.55 18.35
CA LEU A 47 10.13 -0.01 18.91
C LEU A 47 9.45 -1.02 19.83
N SER A 48 9.20 -0.61 21.07
CA SER A 48 8.39 -1.31 22.06
C SER A 48 6.91 -1.38 21.66
N GLY A 49 6.14 -2.24 22.32
CA GLY A 49 4.68 -2.36 22.10
C GLY A 49 3.93 -1.03 22.28
N PRO A 50 4.11 -0.30 23.39
CA PRO A 50 3.50 1.01 23.58
C PRO A 50 3.88 2.03 22.50
N GLU A 51 5.13 2.07 22.06
CA GLU A 51 5.57 2.97 20.98
C GLU A 51 4.89 2.62 19.66
N LYS A 52 4.78 1.32 19.32
CA LYS A 52 4.05 0.87 18.13
C LYS A 52 2.57 1.28 18.17
N ALA A 53 1.94 1.26 19.34
CA ALA A 53 0.55 1.68 19.51
C ALA A 53 0.38 3.20 19.26
N VAL A 54 1.30 4.03 19.77
CA VAL A 54 1.31 5.48 19.50
C VAL A 54 1.53 5.77 18.02
N VAL A 55 2.48 5.07 17.37
CA VAL A 55 2.73 5.19 15.93
C VAL A 55 1.47 4.84 15.13
N LYS A 56 0.81 3.72 15.45
CA LYS A 56 -0.46 3.31 14.82
C LYS A 56 -1.54 4.39 14.99
N ALA A 57 -1.74 4.89 16.21
CA ALA A 57 -2.75 5.93 16.48
C ALA A 57 -2.50 7.21 15.66
N ASN A 58 -1.24 7.63 15.55
CA ASN A 58 -0.86 8.78 14.73
C ASN A 58 -1.09 8.53 13.24
N ALA A 59 -0.77 7.34 12.72
CA ALA A 59 -1.01 6.98 11.33
C ALA A 59 -2.51 7.00 10.99
N LEU A 60 -3.36 6.38 11.82
CA LEU A 60 -4.80 6.37 11.62
C LEU A 60 -5.42 7.78 11.66
N LYS A 61 -4.91 8.64 12.54
CA LYS A 61 -5.31 10.06 12.59
C LYS A 61 -4.89 10.82 11.33
N SER A 62 -3.66 10.61 10.85
CA SER A 62 -3.14 11.25 9.63
C SER A 62 -3.91 10.82 8.38
N LEU A 63 -4.34 9.55 8.33
CA LEU A 63 -5.18 9.00 7.26
C LEU A 63 -6.66 9.39 7.40
N ASP A 64 -7.05 9.99 8.54
CA ASP A 64 -8.44 10.30 8.89
C ASP A 64 -9.36 9.06 8.76
N ALA A 65 -8.88 7.94 9.32
CA ALA A 65 -9.48 6.61 9.15
C ALA A 65 -10.95 6.52 9.57
N GLY A 66 -11.40 7.38 10.50
CA GLY A 66 -12.81 7.45 10.89
C GLY A 66 -13.74 7.98 9.80
N ARG A 67 -13.23 8.83 8.89
CA ARG A 67 -13.97 9.39 7.75
C ARG A 67 -13.63 8.71 6.43
N HIS A 68 -12.42 8.15 6.34
CA HIS A 68 -11.89 7.47 5.17
C HIS A 68 -11.36 6.09 5.59
N PRO A 69 -12.25 5.11 5.83
CA PRO A 69 -11.87 3.81 6.38
C PRO A 69 -11.10 2.93 5.39
N GLU A 70 -11.08 3.29 4.11
CA GLU A 70 -10.51 2.49 3.03
C GLU A 70 -9.52 3.31 2.19
N ILE A 71 -8.49 2.62 1.71
CA ILE A 71 -7.67 3.02 0.56
C ILE A 71 -8.10 2.16 -0.61
N ARG A 72 -8.31 2.77 -1.78
CA ARG A 72 -8.81 2.08 -2.98
C ARG A 72 -7.89 2.33 -4.16
N PHE A 73 -7.50 1.29 -4.88
CA PHE A 73 -6.88 1.42 -6.20
C PHE A 73 -7.78 0.72 -7.23
N ARG A 74 -8.14 1.43 -8.30
CA ARG A 74 -8.95 0.88 -9.39
C ARG A 74 -8.26 1.12 -10.72
N ALA A 75 -7.87 0.06 -11.41
CA ALA A 75 -7.28 0.10 -12.75
C ALA A 75 -8.29 -0.37 -13.80
N GLU A 76 -8.36 0.38 -14.89
CA GLU A 76 -9.20 0.09 -16.07
C GLU A 76 -8.35 0.01 -17.36
N THR A 77 -7.07 0.39 -17.28
CA THR A 77 -6.09 0.17 -18.34
C THR A 77 -5.09 -0.87 -17.85
N ILE A 78 -5.10 -2.03 -18.50
CA ILE A 78 -4.26 -3.17 -18.15
C ILE A 78 -3.47 -3.58 -19.40
N GLU A 79 -2.16 -3.48 -19.32
CA GLU A 79 -1.27 -3.80 -20.43
C GLU A 79 -0.39 -4.98 -20.06
N LYS A 80 -0.42 -6.06 -20.85
CA LYS A 80 0.45 -7.21 -20.63
C LYS A 80 1.92 -6.83 -20.84
N THR A 81 2.78 -7.21 -19.92
CA THR A 81 4.25 -7.04 -20.02
C THR A 81 4.92 -8.40 -20.20
N GLY A 82 6.25 -8.42 -20.29
CA GLY A 82 7.01 -9.68 -20.37
C GLY A 82 6.99 -10.50 -19.08
N ASP A 83 6.72 -9.87 -17.94
CA ASP A 83 6.82 -10.44 -16.59
C ASP A 83 5.51 -10.30 -15.77
N GLY A 84 4.44 -9.80 -16.37
CA GLY A 84 3.12 -9.64 -15.76
C GLY A 84 2.29 -8.58 -16.47
N TYR A 85 1.91 -7.52 -15.75
CA TYR A 85 1.01 -6.48 -16.23
C TYR A 85 1.42 -5.08 -15.74
N ARG A 86 1.19 -4.07 -16.56
CA ARG A 86 1.16 -2.66 -16.16
C ARG A 86 -0.28 -2.24 -15.96
N LEU A 87 -0.60 -1.83 -14.73
CA LEU A 87 -1.93 -1.39 -14.31
C LEU A 87 -1.93 0.13 -14.18
N THR A 88 -2.74 0.81 -14.98
CA THR A 88 -2.95 2.26 -14.86
C THR A 88 -4.35 2.52 -14.32
N GLY A 89 -4.43 3.25 -13.22
CA GLY A 89 -5.67 3.41 -12.47
C GLY A 89 -5.69 4.62 -11.55
N GLN A 90 -6.77 4.75 -10.78
CA GLN A 90 -6.91 5.78 -9.75
C GLN A 90 -6.62 5.18 -8.38
N LEU A 91 -5.61 5.74 -7.69
CA LEU A 91 -5.36 5.49 -6.28
C LEU A 91 -6.06 6.57 -5.46
N GLN A 92 -6.93 6.14 -4.54
CA GLN A 92 -7.65 6.98 -3.61
C GLN A 92 -7.14 6.76 -2.19
N ILE A 93 -6.64 7.82 -1.57
CA ILE A 93 -6.21 7.84 -0.17
C ILE A 93 -6.81 9.09 0.48
N ARG A 94 -7.43 8.93 1.65
CA ARG A 94 -8.00 10.04 2.43
C ARG A 94 -8.93 10.94 1.59
N GLY A 95 -9.79 10.30 0.80
CA GLY A 95 -10.77 10.99 -0.05
C GLY A 95 -10.20 11.76 -1.24
N ARG A 96 -8.89 11.69 -1.51
CA ARG A 96 -8.27 12.27 -2.71
C ARG A 96 -7.86 11.17 -3.66
N SER A 97 -8.15 11.36 -4.94
CA SER A 97 -7.82 10.41 -6.01
C SER A 97 -6.76 10.98 -6.94
N ARG A 98 -5.82 10.14 -7.36
CA ARG A 98 -4.81 10.46 -8.37
C ARG A 98 -4.55 9.26 -9.26
N GLU A 99 -4.15 9.53 -10.49
CA GLU A 99 -3.62 8.49 -11.36
C GLU A 99 -2.37 7.87 -10.70
N HIS A 100 -2.29 6.55 -10.79
CA HIS A 100 -1.19 5.76 -10.28
C HIS A 100 -0.96 4.56 -11.19
N VAL A 101 0.31 4.26 -11.45
CA VAL A 101 0.73 3.15 -12.30
C VAL A 101 1.42 2.12 -11.42
N ILE A 102 1.03 0.86 -11.57
CA ILE A 102 1.61 -0.28 -10.86
C ILE A 102 2.13 -1.28 -11.90
N ASP A 103 3.43 -1.57 -11.85
CA ASP A 103 4.01 -2.70 -12.57
C ASP A 103 3.88 -3.95 -11.68
N LEU A 104 2.93 -4.83 -12.04
CA LEU A 104 2.62 -6.07 -11.35
C LEU A 104 3.36 -7.23 -12.02
N ARG A 105 4.27 -7.87 -11.28
CA ARG A 105 4.91 -9.11 -11.72
C ARG A 105 4.05 -10.31 -11.35
N THR A 106 3.93 -11.26 -12.27
CA THR A 106 3.22 -12.52 -12.10
C THR A 106 4.13 -13.70 -12.40
N GLU A 107 4.09 -14.74 -11.57
CA GLU A 107 4.83 -15.99 -11.75
C GLU A 107 3.86 -17.17 -11.67
N ASP A 108 3.89 -18.05 -12.68
CA ASP A 108 3.14 -19.30 -12.68
C ASP A 108 3.87 -20.34 -11.82
N LEU A 109 3.23 -20.82 -10.75
CA LEU A 109 3.77 -21.87 -9.88
C LEU A 109 3.18 -23.25 -10.17
N GLY A 110 2.37 -23.40 -11.21
CA GLY A 110 1.60 -24.60 -11.50
C GLY A 110 0.16 -24.47 -11.04
N ASP A 111 -0.11 -24.79 -9.77
CA ASP A 111 -1.42 -24.75 -9.12
C ASP A 111 -1.81 -23.36 -8.55
N ALA A 112 -0.89 -22.40 -8.62
CA ALA A 112 -1.07 -21.06 -8.11
C ALA A 112 -0.34 -20.01 -8.94
N TRP A 113 -0.79 -18.76 -8.79
CA TRP A 113 -0.08 -17.57 -9.24
C TRP A 113 0.59 -16.90 -8.05
N ARG A 114 1.86 -16.51 -8.20
CA ARG A 114 2.51 -15.55 -7.31
C ARG A 114 2.51 -14.18 -7.97
N MET A 115 2.14 -13.17 -7.19
CA MET A 115 2.07 -11.79 -7.61
C MET A 115 2.94 -10.93 -6.71
N SER A 116 3.66 -9.98 -7.30
CA SER A 116 4.45 -9.00 -6.56
C SER A 116 4.48 -7.65 -7.26
N ALA A 117 4.46 -6.57 -6.49
CA ALA A 117 4.62 -5.22 -7.01
C ALA A 117 5.39 -4.36 -6.00
N GLU A 118 6.10 -3.36 -6.52
CA GLU A 118 6.65 -2.26 -5.73
C GLU A 118 6.21 -0.94 -6.36
N SER A 119 5.90 0.02 -5.51
CA SER A 119 5.55 1.39 -5.94
C SER A 119 5.93 2.39 -4.86
N SER A 120 5.80 3.68 -5.18
CA SER A 120 5.98 4.77 -4.24
C SER A 120 4.77 5.70 -4.25
N VAL A 121 4.38 6.14 -3.06
CA VAL A 121 3.26 7.06 -2.85
C VAL A 121 3.77 8.25 -2.06
N ARG A 122 3.51 9.46 -2.53
CA ARG A 122 3.83 10.70 -1.80
C ARG A 122 2.66 11.09 -0.91
N GLN A 123 2.87 11.24 0.39
CA GLN A 123 1.79 11.53 1.34
C GLN A 123 1.15 12.90 1.10
N THR A 124 1.95 13.92 0.78
CA THR A 124 1.45 15.28 0.53
C THR A 124 0.52 15.38 -0.66
N ASP A 125 0.66 14.51 -1.66
CA ASP A 125 -0.25 14.44 -2.81
C ASP A 125 -1.69 14.13 -2.38
N TYR A 126 -1.85 13.40 -1.26
CA TYR A 126 -3.13 13.05 -0.65
C TYR A 126 -3.49 13.96 0.55
N GLY A 127 -2.79 15.09 0.68
CA GLY A 127 -3.05 16.08 1.73
C GLY A 127 -2.69 15.61 3.13
N ILE A 128 -1.91 14.53 3.25
CA ILE A 128 -1.36 14.05 4.51
C ILE A 128 -0.09 14.86 4.78
N LYS A 129 -0.02 15.53 5.92
CA LYS A 129 1.17 16.27 6.34
C LYS A 129 2.13 15.31 7.04
N PRO A 130 3.35 15.08 6.52
CA PRO A 130 4.31 14.23 7.20
C PRO A 130 4.61 14.76 8.61
N TYR A 131 4.69 13.84 9.57
CA TYR A 131 4.98 14.20 10.95
C TYR A 131 6.41 14.69 11.10
N SER A 132 6.62 15.74 11.88
CA SER A 132 7.95 16.29 12.17
C SER A 132 8.11 16.68 13.63
N LEU A 133 9.34 16.58 14.12
CA LEU A 133 9.79 16.94 15.46
C LEU A 133 10.96 17.94 15.38
N LEU A 134 11.27 18.58 16.51
CA LEU A 134 12.46 19.42 16.68
C LEU A 134 12.63 20.47 15.56
N MET A 135 11.56 21.23 15.29
CA MET A 135 11.52 22.25 14.23
C MET A 135 11.91 21.73 12.83
N GLY A 136 11.64 20.44 12.55
CA GLY A 136 11.88 19.82 11.25
C GLY A 136 13.21 19.08 11.13
N SER A 137 14.06 19.10 12.16
CA SER A 137 15.32 18.33 12.13
C SER A 137 15.12 16.81 12.17
N VAL A 138 13.92 16.35 12.56
CA VAL A 138 13.48 14.96 12.40
C VAL A 138 12.12 14.96 11.73
N GLN A 139 12.01 14.31 10.57
CA GLN A 139 10.79 14.28 9.78
C GLN A 139 10.55 12.88 9.21
N VAL A 140 9.30 12.45 9.20
CA VAL A 140 8.84 11.29 8.45
C VAL A 140 8.95 11.62 6.96
N ALA A 141 9.60 10.74 6.19
CA ALA A 141 9.73 10.90 4.74
C ALA A 141 8.34 11.09 4.12
N ASP A 142 8.25 11.98 3.12
CA ASP A 142 6.98 12.21 2.41
C ASP A 142 6.67 11.05 1.46
N ASP A 143 7.68 10.56 0.74
CA ASP A 143 7.60 9.37 -0.09
C ASP A 143 7.53 8.10 0.78
N VAL A 144 6.55 7.25 0.49
CA VAL A 144 6.30 5.96 1.13
C VAL A 144 6.47 4.86 0.08
N SER A 145 7.43 3.97 0.29
CA SER A 145 7.55 2.76 -0.51
C SER A 145 6.45 1.77 -0.13
N VAL A 146 5.74 1.25 -1.12
CA VAL A 146 4.69 0.24 -0.98
C VAL A 146 5.15 -1.02 -1.68
N SER A 147 4.99 -2.17 -1.03
CA SER A 147 5.20 -3.47 -1.66
C SER A 147 3.98 -4.36 -1.46
N LEU A 148 3.68 -5.16 -2.48
CA LEU A 148 2.66 -6.19 -2.47
C LEU A 148 3.34 -7.54 -2.72
N SER A 149 2.92 -8.55 -1.96
CA SER A 149 3.18 -9.95 -2.27
C SER A 149 1.93 -10.76 -1.97
N ALA A 150 1.48 -11.54 -2.95
CA ALA A 150 0.28 -12.35 -2.85
C ALA A 150 0.46 -13.67 -3.60
N VAL A 151 -0.25 -14.70 -3.14
CA VAL A 151 -0.37 -15.99 -3.83
C VAL A 151 -1.86 -16.28 -3.97
N HIS A 152 -2.28 -16.65 -5.17
CA HIS A 152 -3.66 -17.00 -5.49
C HIS A 152 -3.67 -18.39 -6.11
N ALA A 153 -4.40 -19.33 -5.52
CA ALA A 153 -4.61 -20.65 -6.12
C ALA A 153 -5.37 -20.50 -7.44
N LYS A 154 -5.04 -21.31 -8.44
CA LYS A 154 -5.88 -21.42 -9.63
C LYS A 154 -7.08 -22.29 -9.26
N ASP A 155 -8.27 -21.86 -9.68
CA ASP A 155 -9.43 -22.73 -9.61
C ASP A 155 -9.21 -23.92 -10.58
N ASP A 156 -9.51 -25.14 -10.12
CA ASP A 156 -9.46 -26.37 -10.92
C ASP A 156 -10.51 -26.39 -12.05
#